data_AF-A0A174MXF3-F1
#
_entry.id   AF-A0A174MXF3-F1
#
_cell.length_a   1.000
_cell.length_b   1.000
_cell.length_c   1.000
_cell.angle_alpha   90.00
_cell.angle_beta   90.00
_cell.angle_gamma   90.00
#
_symmetry.space_group_name_H-M   'P 1'
#
loop_
_entity.id
_entity.type
_entity.pdbx_description
1 polymer ?
#
loop_
_entity_poly.entity_id
_entity_poly.type
_entity_poly.pdbx_seq_one_letter_code
_entity_poly.pdbx_strand_id
1 'polypeptide(L)' 'MYFTEWSEEYRTAADALSRRLAELRALLKTARGEEAFSLQRRIETMRAELTELRAVRAYLLHYYEPDERGSRHV' A
#
# COMPACT_ATOMS: atom_id res chain seq x y z
N MET A 1 -7.60 6.78 -20.99
CA MET A 1 -7.29 7.60 -19.79
C MET A 1 -8.00 6.97 -18.60
N TYR A 2 -7.43 5.87 -18.08
CA TYR A 2 -8.02 5.10 -16.96
C TYR A 2 -6.88 4.66 -16.03
N PHE A 3 -5.77 4.20 -16.60
CA PHE A 3 -4.65 3.67 -15.84
C PHE A 3 -4.03 4.62 -14.78
N THR A 4 -3.84 5.90 -15.12
CA THR A 4 -3.28 6.89 -14.20
C THR A 4 -4.16 7.15 -12.99
N GLU A 5 -5.48 7.17 -13.17
CA GLU A 5 -6.46 7.35 -12.09
C GLU A 5 -6.41 6.16 -11.13
N TRP A 6 -6.43 4.92 -11.65
CA TRP A 6 -6.32 3.72 -10.82
C TRP A 6 -4.99 3.70 -10.05
N SER A 7 -3.87 4.06 -10.69
CA SER A 7 -2.56 4.11 -10.02
C SER A 7 -2.50 5.13 -8.87
N GLU A 8 -3.26 6.22 -8.97
CA GLU A 8 -3.34 7.29 -7.98
C GLU A 8 -4.32 6.92 -6.84
N GLU A 9 -5.38 6.17 -7.14
CA GLU A 9 -6.25 5.57 -6.13
C GLU A 9 -5.48 4.59 -5.24
N TYR A 10 -4.70 3.68 -5.82
CA TYR A 10 -3.86 2.76 -5.04
C TYR A 10 -2.79 3.49 -4.22
N ARG A 11 -2.23 4.58 -4.74
CA ARG A 11 -1.31 5.44 -3.98
C ARG A 11 -2.02 6.09 -2.80
N THR A 12 -3.18 6.70 -3.03
CA THR A 12 -3.97 7.37 -1.99
C THR A 12 -4.36 6.40 -0.88
N ALA A 13 -4.79 5.18 -1.25
CA ALA A 13 -5.10 4.11 -0.31
C ALA A 13 -3.87 3.68 0.50
N ALA A 14 -2.72 3.48 -0.16
CA ALA A 14 -1.47 3.12 0.51
C ALA A 14 -0.99 4.22 1.48
N ASP A 15 -1.17 5.49 1.12
CA ASP A 15 -0.80 6.64 1.96
C ASP A 15 -1.73 6.79 3.18
N ALA A 16 -3.05 6.58 2.99
CA ALA A 16 -4.01 6.55 4.08
C ALA A 16 -3.70 5.41 5.07
N LEU A 17 -3.45 4.21 4.56
CA LEU A 17 -3.11 3.05 5.37
C LEU A 17 -1.77 3.21 6.10
N SER A 18 -0.77 3.81 5.45
CA SER A 18 0.52 4.12 6.06
C SER A 18 0.38 5.10 7.24
N ARG A 19 -0.44 6.15 7.08
CA ARG A 19 -0.74 7.10 8.16
C ARG A 19 -1.43 6.41 9.34
N ARG A 20 -2.45 5.60 9.05
CA ARG A 20 -3.17 4.85 10.09
C ARG A 20 -2.26 3.87 10.84
N LEU A 21 -1.33 3.22 10.16
CA LEU A 21 -0.32 2.38 10.78
C LEU A 21 0.61 3.16 11.72
N ALA A 22 0.97 4.40 11.37
CA ALA A 22 1.78 5.26 12.23
C ALA A 22 1.03 5.62 13.52
N GLU A 23 -0.25 5.97 13.42
CA GLU A 23 -1.12 6.25 14.56
C GLU A 23 -1.24 5.03 15.49
N LEU A 24 -1.54 3.86 14.94
CA LEU A 24 -1.66 2.62 15.72
C LEU A 24 -0.35 2.26 16.42
N ARG A 25 0.80 2.44 15.75
CA ARG A 25 2.11 2.26 16.38
C ARG A 25 2.37 3.25 17.51
N ALA A 26 1.88 4.48 17.41
CA ALA A 26 1.98 5.45 18.49
C ALA A 26 1.13 5.02 19.70
N LEU A 27 -0.12 4.59 19.46
CA LEU A 27 -1.02 4.07 20.51
C LEU A 27 -0.46 2.82 21.19
N LEU A 28 0.17 1.91 20.45
CA LEU A 28 0.77 0.70 20.98
C LEU A 28 1.86 0.97 22.02
N LYS A 29 2.58 2.11 21.94
CA LYS A 29 3.65 2.46 22.90
C LYS A 29 3.11 2.56 24.33
N THR A 30 1.88 3.04 24.48
CA THR A 30 1.25 3.29 25.78
C THR A 30 0.26 2.21 26.17
N ALA A 31 -0.24 1.42 25.22
CA ALA A 31 -1.19 0.33 25.48
C ALA A 31 -0.59 -0.77 26.36
N ARG A 32 -1.45 -1.47 27.10
CA ARG A 32 -1.09 -2.58 27.99
C ARG A 32 -2.11 -3.71 27.91
N GLY A 33 -1.68 -4.92 28.29
CA GLY A 33 -2.57 -6.09 28.35
C GLY A 33 -3.25 -6.41 27.02
N GLU A 34 -4.54 -6.71 27.08
CA GLU A 34 -5.36 -7.10 25.92
C GLU A 34 -5.43 -6.02 24.84
N GLU A 35 -5.39 -4.74 25.23
CA GLU A 35 -5.40 -3.63 24.27
C GLU A 35 -4.14 -3.63 23.42
N ALA A 36 -2.96 -3.85 24.04
CA ALA A 36 -1.70 -3.94 23.31
C ALA A 36 -1.70 -5.13 22.34
N PHE A 37 -2.21 -6.28 22.77
CA PHE A 37 -2.32 -7.46 21.92
C PHE A 37 -3.27 -7.23 20.73
N SER A 38 -4.42 -6.60 20.97
CA SER A 38 -5.39 -6.25 19.93
C SER A 38 -4.80 -5.26 18.91
N LEU A 39 -4.13 -4.21 19.40
CA LEU A 39 -3.45 -3.23 18.55
C LEU A 39 -2.34 -3.87 17.72
N GLN A 40 -1.55 -4.77 18.31
CA GLN A 40 -0.49 -5.48 17.60
C GLN A 40 -1.06 -6.32 16.44
N ARG A 41 -2.10 -7.13 16.69
CA ARG A 41 -2.75 -7.91 15.63
C ARG A 41 -3.30 -7.02 14.51
N ARG A 42 -3.93 -5.90 14.88
CA ARG A 42 -4.45 -4.94 13.90
C ARG A 42 -3.33 -4.33 13.04
N ILE A 43 -2.20 -3.99 13.65
CA ILE A 43 -1.02 -3.48 12.94
C ILE A 43 -0.46 -4.53 11.98
N GLU A 44 -0.41 -5.81 12.39
CA GLU A 44 0.08 -6.90 11.54
C GLU A 44 -0.82 -7.10 10.31
N THR A 45 -2.14 -7.14 10.48
CA THR A 45 -3.09 -7.22 9.37
C THR A 45 -2.93 -6.04 8.41
N MET A 46 -2.91 -4.81 8.92
CA MET A 46 -2.79 -3.61 8.09
C MET A 46 -1.44 -3.51 7.37
N ARG A 47 -0.36 -4.08 7.92
CA ARG A 47 0.94 -4.17 7.23
C ARG A 47 0.89 -5.12 6.04
N ALA A 48 0.16 -6.24 6.16
CA ALA A 48 -0.03 -7.17 5.05
C ALA A 48 -0.82 -6.48 3.92
N GLU A 49 -1.93 -5.84 4.24
CA GLU A 49 -2.74 -5.06 3.28
C GLU A 49 -1.93 -3.97 2.57
N LEU A 50 -1.08 -3.24 3.31
CA LEU A 50 -0.22 -2.20 2.71
C LEU A 50 0.81 -2.81 1.74
N THR A 51 1.32 -3.99 2.06
CA THR A 51 2.27 -4.70 1.20
C THR A 51 1.59 -5.13 -0.10
N GLU A 52 0.37 -5.66 -0.01
CA GLU A 52 -0.43 -6.05 -1.18
C GLU A 52 -0.77 -4.83 -2.05
N LEU A 53 -1.24 -3.73 -1.46
CA LEU A 53 -1.55 -2.50 -2.19
C LEU A 53 -0.35 -1.95 -2.96
N ARG A 54 0.83 -1.98 -2.34
CA ARG A 54 2.08 -1.56 -3.00
C ARG A 54 2.48 -2.51 -4.13
N ALA A 55 2.31 -3.81 -3.94
CA ALA A 55 2.58 -4.80 -4.97
C ALA A 55 1.64 -4.64 -6.18
N VAL A 56 0.34 -4.46 -5.95
CA VAL A 56 -0.64 -4.19 -7.01
C VAL A 56 -0.31 -2.91 -7.76
N ARG A 57 0.03 -1.83 -7.04
CA ARG A 57 0.45 -0.57 -7.67
C ARG A 57 1.71 -0.74 -8.53
N ALA A 58 2.71 -1.46 -8.03
CA ALA A 58 3.94 -1.73 -8.79
C ALA A 58 3.65 -2.56 -10.04
N TYR A 59 2.83 -3.61 -9.92
CA TYR A 59 2.38 -4.42 -11.06
C TYR A 59 1.67 -3.57 -12.11
N LEU A 60 0.74 -2.71 -11.67
CA LEU A 60 0.03 -1.78 -12.53
C LEU A 60 1.01 -0.87 -13.28
N LEU A 61 1.95 -0.23 -12.58
CA LEU A 61 2.96 0.63 -13.21
C LEU A 61 3.79 -0.12 -14.26
N HIS A 62 4.24 -1.33 -13.95
CA HIS A 62 5.02 -2.15 -14.88
C HIS A 62 4.23 -2.67 -16.09
N TYR A 63 2.94 -2.98 -15.92
CA TYR A 63 2.13 -3.56 -17.00
C TYR A 63 1.68 -2.51 -18.03
N TYR A 64 1.58 -1.24 -17.61
CA TYR A 64 1.06 -0.16 -18.44
C TYR A 64 2.09 0.92 -18.80
N GLU A 65 3.34 0.80 -18.38
CA GLU A 65 4.47 1.39 -19.11
C GLU A 65 4.69 0.52 -20.35
N PRO A 66 4.17 0.90 -21.54
CA PRO A 66 4.51 0.17 -22.73
C PRO A 66 6.01 0.38 -22.94
N ASP A 67 6.73 -0.71 -23.11
CA ASP A 67 8.12 -0.69 -23.49
C ASP A 67 8.26 0.23 -24.72
N GLU A 68 8.77 1.45 -24.54
CA GLU A 68 9.16 2.33 -25.65
C GLU A 68 10.30 1.70 -26.49
N ARG A 69 10.71 0.47 -26.16
CA ARG A 69 11.71 -0.34 -26.86
C ARG A 69 11.07 -1.44 -27.71
N GLY A 70 10.01 -1.13 -28.45
CA GLY A 70 9.31 -2.13 -29.26
C GLY A 70 8.71 -1.64 -30.58
N SER A 71 9.11 -0.48 -31.08
CA SER A 71 8.74 -0.01 -32.43
C SER A 71 9.96 0.43 -33.21
N ARG A 72 10.89 -0.50 -33.45
CA ARG A 72 11.79 -0.38 -34.59
C ARG A 72 11.34 -1.40 -35.62
N HIS A 73 10.68 -0.87 -36.65
CA HIS A 73 10.36 -1.57 -37.88
C HIS A 73 11.62 -2.28 -38.40
N VAL A 74 11.50 -3.57 -38.71
CA VAL A 74 12.30 -4.26 -39.72
C VAL A 74 11.35 -5.14 -40.52
#